data_AF-A0A3R7MRN3-F1
#
_entry.id   AF-A0A3R7MRN3-F1
#
_cell.length_a   1.000
_cell.length_b   1.000
_cell.length_c   1.000
_cell.angle_alpha   90.00
_cell.angle_beta   90.00
_cell.angle_gamma   90.00
#
_symmetry.space_group_name_H-M   'P 1'
#
loop_
_entity.id
_entity.type
_entity.pdbx_description
1 polymer ?
#
loop_
_entity_poly.entity_id
_entity_poly.type
_entity_poly.pdbx_seq_one_letter_code
_entity_poly.pdbx_strand_id
1 'polypeptide(L)'
;MNLITITSAVIAACTITVTGVTAVGAAGAEGAPWGYKANDTSLAGPDQWADHYPTCAGSRQSPIDITTTTSGSVAARSLAFNGECGSYNVRQSEESFTASVNS
;
A
#
# COMPACT_ATOMS: atom_id res chain seq x y z
N MET A 1 63.32 -20.06 -4.85
CA MET A 1 62.17 -20.25 -5.75
C MET A 1 61.48 -21.54 -5.36
N ASN A 2 60.34 -21.44 -4.68
CA ASN A 2 59.43 -22.57 -4.48
C ASN A 2 58.02 -22.08 -4.85
N LEU A 3 57.55 -22.49 -6.04
CA LEU A 3 56.16 -22.32 -6.46
C LEU A 3 55.32 -23.35 -5.73
N ILE A 4 54.29 -22.91 -5.01
CA ILE A 4 53.22 -23.79 -4.53
C ILE A 4 51.98 -23.48 -5.36
N THR A 5 51.74 -24.33 -6.34
CA THR A 5 50.55 -24.37 -7.19
C THR A 5 49.41 -24.99 -6.37
N ILE A 6 48.28 -24.31 -6.22
CA ILE A 6 47.07 -24.89 -5.64
C ILE A 6 45.97 -24.83 -6.69
N THR A 7 45.52 -26.01 -7.10
CA THR A 7 44.54 -26.27 -8.16
C THR A 7 43.11 -25.98 -7.69
N SER A 8 42.34 -25.36 -8.58
CA SER A 8 40.91 -25.06 -8.41
C SER A 8 40.05 -26.32 -8.30
N ALA A 9 39.06 -26.30 -7.41
CA ALA A 9 37.89 -27.18 -7.47
C ALA A 9 36.63 -26.32 -7.61
N VAL A 10 36.02 -26.34 -8.79
CA VAL A 10 34.74 -25.70 -9.07
C VAL A 10 33.63 -26.63 -8.58
N ILE A 11 32.89 -26.22 -7.55
CA ILE A 11 31.69 -26.94 -7.11
C ILE A 11 30.50 -26.32 -7.85
N ALA A 12 30.07 -26.97 -8.93
CA ALA A 12 28.79 -26.68 -9.57
C ALA A 12 27.68 -27.44 -8.80
N ALA A 13 26.89 -26.71 -8.02
CA ALA A 13 25.66 -27.25 -7.44
C ALA A 13 24.47 -26.63 -8.17
N CYS A 14 23.71 -27.47 -8.87
CA CYS A 14 22.49 -27.12 -9.59
C CYS A 14 21.47 -26.44 -8.67
N THR A 15 20.97 -25.31 -9.15
CA THR A 15 19.87 -24.53 -8.60
C THR A 15 18.57 -25.36 -8.60
N ILE A 16 18.00 -25.58 -7.41
CA ILE A 16 16.59 -25.95 -7.30
C ILE A 16 15.81 -24.63 -7.34
N THR A 17 15.28 -24.27 -8.51
CA THR A 17 14.29 -23.20 -8.61
C THR A 17 12.98 -23.73 -8.03
N VAL A 18 12.80 -23.55 -6.72
CA VAL A 18 11.45 -23.52 -6.15
C VAL A 18 10.76 -22.36 -6.83
N THR A 19 9.86 -22.67 -7.76
CA THR A 19 8.87 -21.73 -8.28
C THR A 19 8.01 -21.36 -7.07
N GLY A 20 8.46 -20.31 -6.38
CA GLY A 20 7.75 -19.75 -5.24
C GLY A 20 6.37 -19.36 -5.72
N VAL A 21 5.35 -20.00 -5.14
CA VAL A 21 4.06 -19.37 -4.97
C VAL A 21 4.36 -18.03 -4.31
N THR A 22 4.29 -16.95 -5.08
CA THR A 22 4.29 -15.61 -4.50
C THR A 22 3.01 -15.52 -3.68
N ALA A 23 3.13 -15.84 -2.40
CA ALA A 23 2.20 -15.33 -1.42
C ALA A 23 2.16 -13.82 -1.64
N VAL A 24 1.00 -13.30 -2.05
CA VAL A 24 0.72 -11.86 -2.03
C VAL A 24 0.57 -11.49 -0.56
N GLY A 25 1.68 -11.53 0.16
CA GLY A 25 1.82 -10.85 1.43
C GLY A 25 1.92 -9.37 1.10
N ALA A 26 1.08 -8.55 1.74
CA ALA A 26 1.32 -7.12 1.83
C ALA A 26 2.67 -6.92 2.54
N ALA A 27 3.75 -6.93 1.76
CA ALA A 27 5.09 -6.80 2.27
C ALA A 27 5.29 -5.34 2.64
N GLY A 28 5.24 -5.07 3.95
CA GLY A 28 5.78 -3.85 4.53
C GLY A 28 7.24 -3.70 4.15
N ALA A 29 7.52 -2.78 3.22
CA ALA A 29 8.64 -1.88 3.39
C ALA A 29 8.10 -0.71 4.21
N GLU A 30 8.87 -0.18 5.17
CA GLU A 30 8.55 1.12 5.75
C GLU A 30 8.55 2.12 4.59
N GLY A 31 7.36 2.44 4.10
CA GLY A 31 7.20 3.31 2.97
C GLY A 31 7.71 4.70 3.32
N ALA A 32 8.12 5.45 2.30
CA ALA A 32 8.56 6.83 2.50
C ALA A 32 7.49 7.62 3.28
N PRO A 33 7.88 8.49 4.24
CA PRO A 33 6.95 9.39 4.88
C PRO A 33 6.06 10.08 3.83
N TRP A 34 4.75 10.08 4.07
CA TRP A 34 3.77 10.56 3.09
C TRP A 34 2.90 11.63 3.73
N GLY A 35 2.36 12.51 2.90
CA GLY A 35 1.44 13.54 3.36
C GLY A 35 0.83 14.33 2.21
N TYR A 36 0.02 15.33 2.57
CA TYR A 36 -0.64 16.21 1.61
C TYR A 36 -0.08 17.65 1.63
N LYS A 37 0.86 17.95 2.54
CA LYS A 37 1.46 19.28 2.67
C LYS A 37 2.40 19.54 1.49
N ALA A 38 1.90 20.24 0.47
CA ALA A 38 2.66 20.52 -0.76
C ALA A 38 3.96 21.32 -0.53
N ASN A 39 4.07 22.03 0.60
CA ASN A 39 5.25 22.80 0.98
C ASN A 39 6.26 22.01 1.84
N ASP A 40 5.97 20.76 2.17
CA ASP A 40 6.85 19.90 2.95
C ASP A 40 7.52 18.87 2.05
N THR A 41 8.74 19.17 1.62
CA THR A 41 9.52 18.31 0.73
C THR A 41 10.07 17.06 1.41
N SER A 42 9.89 16.90 2.73
CA SER A 42 10.27 15.70 3.46
C SER A 42 9.24 14.57 3.35
N LEU A 43 8.03 14.89 2.86
CA LEU A 43 6.93 13.96 2.67
C LEU A 43 6.67 13.74 1.18
N ALA A 44 6.46 12.49 0.79
CA ALA A 44 5.96 12.16 -0.54
C ALA A 44 4.52 12.67 -0.69
N GLY A 45 4.30 13.53 -1.68
CA GLY A 45 2.97 14.01 -2.08
C GLY A 45 2.18 12.97 -2.89
N PRO A 46 0.87 13.18 -3.11
CA PRO A 46 0.02 12.24 -3.86
C PRO A 46 0.53 11.86 -5.26
N ASP A 47 1.22 12.78 -5.93
CA ASP A 47 1.87 12.59 -7.23
C ASP A 47 3.11 11.68 -7.16
N GLN A 48 3.69 11.51 -5.96
CA GLN A 48 4.90 10.71 -5.69
C GLN A 48 4.57 9.38 -4.99
N TRP A 49 3.33 9.18 -4.52
CA TRP A 49 2.97 7.96 -3.78
C TRP A 49 3.18 6.69 -4.59
N ALA A 50 2.96 6.74 -5.92
CA ALA A 50 3.19 5.61 -6.81
C ALA A 50 4.64 5.09 -6.81
N ASP A 51 5.62 5.97 -6.55
CA ASP A 51 7.04 5.63 -6.54
C ASP A 51 7.44 4.81 -5.30
N HIS A 52 6.68 4.97 -4.22
CA HIS A 52 6.96 4.34 -2.92
C HIS A 52 5.93 3.26 -2.54
N TYR A 53 4.72 3.37 -3.05
CA TYR A 53 3.56 2.52 -2.77
C TYR A 53 2.97 2.04 -4.11
N PRO A 54 3.46 0.93 -4.68
CA PRO A 54 3.08 0.49 -6.03
C PRO A 54 1.57 0.30 -6.23
N THR A 55 0.83 0.00 -5.15
CA THR A 55 -0.63 -0.12 -5.19
C THR A 55 -1.31 1.19 -5.55
N CYS A 56 -0.72 2.34 -5.24
CA CYS A 56 -1.25 3.68 -5.60
C CYS A 56 -1.24 3.92 -7.11
N ALA A 57 -0.40 3.20 -7.88
CA ALA A 57 -0.37 3.25 -9.34
C ALA A 57 -1.39 2.29 -10.01
N GLY A 58 -2.24 1.61 -9.22
CA GLY A 58 -3.18 0.62 -9.74
C GLY A 58 -4.31 1.23 -10.59
N SER A 59 -5.09 0.40 -11.28
CA SER A 59 -6.19 0.84 -12.14
C SER A 59 -7.54 1.03 -11.43
N ARG A 60 -7.58 0.78 -10.12
CA ARG A 60 -8.81 0.78 -9.29
C ARG A 60 -8.65 1.69 -8.06
N GLN A 61 -8.10 2.88 -8.28
CA GLN A 61 -7.86 3.86 -7.21
C GLN A 61 -9.10 4.70 -6.91
N SER A 62 -9.09 5.33 -5.76
CA SER A 62 -10.03 6.36 -5.33
C SER A 62 -9.25 7.60 -4.87
N PRO A 63 -9.84 8.82 -4.90
CA PRO A 63 -11.19 9.13 -5.37
C PRO A 63 -11.33 9.12 -6.90
N ILE A 64 -12.57 9.15 -7.39
CA ILE A 64 -12.91 9.32 -8.81
C ILE A 64 -13.99 10.39 -8.97
N ASP A 65 -14.10 10.95 -10.18
CA ASP A 65 -15.25 11.76 -10.55
C ASP A 65 -16.44 10.85 -10.88
N ILE A 66 -17.56 11.03 -10.17
CA ILE A 66 -18.78 10.23 -10.38
C ILE A 66 -19.69 10.97 -11.34
N THR A 67 -19.75 10.48 -12.58
CA THR A 67 -20.69 10.99 -13.59
C THR A 67 -22.09 10.44 -13.34
N THR A 68 -23.05 11.33 -13.07
CA THR A 68 -24.45 10.93 -12.88
C THR A 68 -25.15 10.86 -14.23
N THR A 69 -25.70 9.69 -14.57
CA THR A 69 -26.57 9.52 -15.74
C THR A 69 -27.91 8.96 -15.27
N THR A 70 -29.01 9.45 -15.83
CA THR A 70 -30.37 9.03 -15.45
C THR A 70 -30.71 7.62 -15.95
N SER A 71 -29.81 6.99 -16.72
CA SER A 71 -30.06 5.76 -17.48
C SER A 71 -29.16 4.64 -16.96
N GLY A 72 -29.61 3.94 -15.91
CA GLY A 72 -28.84 2.87 -15.31
C GLY A 72 -29.25 2.59 -13.87
N SER A 73 -30.50 2.20 -13.65
CA SER A 73 -30.95 1.78 -12.32
C SER A 73 -30.37 0.40 -12.00
N VAL A 74 -29.17 0.36 -11.43
CA VAL A 74 -28.76 -0.81 -10.65
C VAL A 74 -29.71 -0.87 -9.45
N ALA A 75 -30.25 -2.06 -9.14
CA ALA A 75 -31.17 -2.22 -8.03
C ALA A 75 -30.54 -1.69 -6.74
N ALA A 76 -31.00 -0.53 -6.27
CA ALA A 76 -30.51 0.05 -5.03
C ALA A 76 -30.95 -0.84 -3.87
N ARG A 77 -30.00 -1.23 -3.02
CA ARG A 77 -30.30 -1.92 -1.77
C ARG A 77 -30.40 -0.88 -0.67
N SER A 78 -31.41 -0.99 0.18
CA SER A 78 -31.53 -0.12 1.35
C SER A 78 -30.32 -0.31 2.28
N LEU A 79 -29.63 0.78 2.59
CA LEU A 79 -28.61 0.82 3.62
C LEU A 79 -29.27 1.20 4.95
N ALA A 80 -28.92 0.51 6.02
CA ALA A 80 -29.33 0.84 7.37
C ALA A 80 -28.09 1.21 8.19
N PHE A 81 -28.15 2.38 8.84
CA PHE A 81 -27.09 2.87 9.73
C PHE A 81 -27.57 2.74 11.17
N ASN A 82 -26.68 2.35 12.07
CA ASN A 82 -26.92 2.29 13.51
C ASN A 82 -25.69 2.82 14.27
N GLY A 83 -25.87 3.13 15.55
CA GLY A 83 -24.85 3.71 16.42
C GLY A 83 -25.30 5.04 17.02
N GLU A 84 -24.57 5.50 18.04
CA GLU A 84 -24.84 6.76 18.73
C GLU A 84 -23.59 7.66 18.69
N CYS A 85 -23.75 8.96 18.41
CA CYS A 85 -22.63 9.88 18.29
C CYS A 85 -21.74 9.93 19.55
N GLY A 86 -22.33 9.74 20.74
CA GLY A 86 -21.61 9.73 22.02
C GLY A 86 -20.70 8.51 22.22
N SER A 87 -20.81 7.50 21.37
CA SER A 87 -20.00 6.27 21.47
C SER A 87 -18.64 6.36 20.76
N TYR A 88 -18.40 7.43 20.00
CA TYR A 88 -17.17 7.62 19.23
C TYR A 88 -16.14 8.45 20.00
N ASN A 89 -14.90 7.96 20.06
CA ASN A 89 -13.74 8.73 20.48
C ASN A 89 -13.11 9.39 19.25
N VAL A 90 -12.90 10.70 19.31
CA VAL A 90 -12.23 11.46 18.23
C VAL A 90 -10.75 11.62 18.55
N ARG A 91 -9.90 11.26 17.60
CA ARG A 91 -8.45 11.50 17.63
C ARG A 91 -8.05 12.37 16.45
N GLN A 92 -7.18 13.33 16.69
CA GLN A 92 -6.59 14.17 15.64
C GLN A 92 -5.20 13.63 15.30
N SER A 93 -4.91 13.46 14.01
CA SER A 93 -3.56 13.32 13.46
C SER A 93 -3.16 14.60 12.73
N GLU A 94 -1.94 14.66 12.20
CA GLU A 94 -1.50 15.80 11.38
C GLU A 94 -2.33 15.93 10.09
N GLU A 95 -2.86 14.81 9.57
CA GLU A 95 -3.53 14.73 8.28
C GLU A 95 -5.06 14.74 8.38
N SER A 96 -5.63 14.35 9.53
CA SER A 96 -7.07 14.02 9.63
C SER A 96 -7.60 14.00 11.06
N PHE A 97 -8.93 14.05 11.19
CA PHE A 97 -9.65 13.65 12.39
C PHE A 97 -10.25 12.26 12.17
N THR A 98 -9.95 11.33 13.07
CA THR A 98 -10.49 9.96 13.05
C THR A 98 -11.42 9.77 14.24
N ALA A 99 -12.64 9.30 13.97
CA ALA A 99 -13.60 8.91 15.01
C ALA A 99 -13.76 7.39 15.01
N SER A 100 -13.63 6.73 16.16
CA SER A 100 -13.86 5.28 16.29
C SER A 100 -14.64 4.94 17.56
N VAL A 101 -15.52 3.95 17.46
CA VAL A 101 -16.08 3.27 18.63
C VAL A 101 -14.98 2.42 19.28
N ASN A 102 -14.92 2.40 20.62
CA ASN A 102 -13.85 1.73 21.40
C ASN A 102 -13.39 0.40 20.77
N SER A 103 -12.11 0.34 20.38
CA SER A 103 -11.40 -0.84 19.86
C SER A 103 -10.75 -1.64 20.98
#